data_AF-A0A8T5KD57-F1
#
_entry.id   AF-A0A8T5KD57-F1
#
_cell.length_a   1.000
_cell.length_b   1.000
_cell.length_c   1.000
_cell.angle_alpha   90.00
_cell.angle_beta   90.00
_cell.angle_gamma   90.00
#
_symmetry.space_group_name_H-M   'P 1'
#
loop_
_entity.id
_entity.type
_entity.pdbx_description
1 polymer ?
#
loop_
_entity_poly.entity_id
_entity_poly.type
_entity_poly.pdbx_seq_one_letter_code
_entity_poly.pdbx_strand_id
1 'polypeptide(L)'
;IEQERWASLNTHGARFWSDGRMIASMYPDGYQLILCPHCSNRLWMSELDEVDSWDKYYGEPSFGPDGEGGLMHIPHSKGYDQARQGKEPSFDDYMVELQEGVHDEEREGYLRQRAWWRGNDQRREGEQVPLSDQERDNLKQFLKMIDPSDDYWRVIAAEVNRELGQFQEALRLLFDSVARRHGSSVALIRELCLMDNPFVAEVPTEDRGGIVLG
;
A
#
# COMPACT_ATOMS: atom_id res chain seq x y z
N ILE A 1 17.44 11.76 -21.13
CA ILE A 1 18.06 10.42 -21.34
C ILE A 1 18.78 10.10 -20.04
N GLU A 2 18.50 8.95 -19.42
CA GLU A 2 18.90 8.49 -18.06
C GLU A 2 17.85 8.59 -16.92
N GLN A 3 16.60 8.20 -17.18
CA GLN A 3 15.74 7.60 -16.13
C GLN A 3 15.19 6.21 -16.52
N GLU A 4 15.39 5.78 -17.77
CA GLU A 4 14.72 4.62 -18.38
C GLU A 4 15.42 3.26 -18.19
N ARG A 5 16.35 3.12 -17.23
CA ARG A 5 17.11 1.86 -17.09
C ARG A 5 16.96 1.09 -15.78
N TRP A 6 16.16 1.56 -14.84
CA TRP A 6 15.94 0.87 -13.55
C TRP A 6 14.50 0.38 -13.32
N ALA A 7 13.57 0.65 -14.24
CA ALA A 7 12.20 0.10 -14.19
C ALA A 7 12.11 -1.36 -14.70
N SER A 8 13.10 -2.17 -14.35
CA SER A 8 13.26 -3.54 -14.86
C SER A 8 13.00 -4.55 -13.73
N LEU A 9 11.84 -5.22 -13.79
CA LEU A 9 11.54 -6.56 -13.25
C LEU A 9 11.17 -6.77 -11.76
N ASN A 10 10.92 -5.74 -10.93
CA ASN A 10 10.57 -5.95 -9.50
C ASN A 10 9.07 -6.05 -9.14
N THR A 11 8.16 -5.88 -10.11
CA THR A 11 6.69 -6.00 -9.89
C THR A 11 6.09 -7.29 -10.47
N HIS A 12 6.93 -8.27 -10.82
CA HIS A 12 6.45 -9.56 -11.28
C HIS A 12 5.74 -10.30 -10.13
N GLY A 13 4.46 -10.63 -10.30
CA GLY A 13 3.63 -11.23 -9.24
C GLY A 13 2.96 -10.24 -8.28
N ALA A 14 3.05 -8.93 -8.54
CA ALA A 14 2.31 -7.94 -7.75
C ALA A 14 0.80 -8.08 -7.97
N ARG A 15 0.04 -8.06 -6.87
CA ARG A 15 -1.42 -8.05 -6.85
C ARG A 15 -1.90 -6.65 -6.52
N PHE A 16 -2.85 -6.14 -7.30
CA PHE A 16 -3.44 -4.83 -7.12
C PHE A 16 -4.89 -5.00 -6.69
N TRP A 17 -5.35 -4.18 -5.77
CA TRP A 17 -6.70 -4.26 -5.22
C TRP A 17 -7.48 -2.97 -5.47
N SER A 18 -8.80 -3.08 -5.52
CA SER A 18 -9.70 -1.94 -5.80
C SER A 18 -9.61 -0.83 -4.75
N ASP A 19 -9.21 -1.16 -3.51
CA ASP A 19 -8.90 -0.22 -2.41
C ASP A 19 -7.54 0.47 -2.52
N GLY A 20 -6.85 0.28 -3.64
CA GLY A 20 -5.54 0.87 -3.90
C GLY A 20 -4.39 0.14 -3.23
N ARG A 21 -4.65 -0.97 -2.49
CA ARG A 21 -3.55 -1.77 -1.92
C ARG A 21 -2.81 -2.50 -3.03
N MET A 22 -1.48 -2.37 -3.01
CA MET A 22 -0.57 -3.20 -3.81
C MET A 22 0.13 -4.18 -2.88
N ILE A 23 0.16 -5.46 -3.26
CA ILE A 23 0.92 -6.51 -2.55
C ILE A 23 1.95 -7.05 -3.53
N ALA A 24 3.24 -6.85 -3.24
CA ALA A 24 4.34 -7.34 -4.06
C ALA A 24 5.43 -7.98 -3.19
N SER A 25 5.78 -9.24 -3.47
CA SER A 25 6.68 -10.05 -2.62
C SER A 25 8.09 -9.47 -2.43
N MET A 26 8.50 -8.52 -3.27
CA MET A 26 9.83 -7.89 -3.23
C MET A 26 9.80 -6.40 -2.91
N TYR A 27 8.63 -5.82 -2.63
CA TYR A 27 8.50 -4.41 -2.26
C TYR A 27 8.05 -4.33 -0.80
N PRO A 28 8.97 -4.06 0.15
CA PRO A 28 8.56 -3.86 1.54
C PRO A 28 7.60 -2.68 1.58
N ASP A 29 6.45 -2.90 2.22
CA ASP A 29 5.50 -1.83 2.47
C ASP A 29 6.21 -0.72 3.27
N GLY A 30 6.13 0.52 2.76
CA GLY A 30 6.66 1.71 3.43
C GLY A 30 5.81 2.08 4.64
N TYR A 31 5.82 1.23 5.68
CA TYR A 31 5.12 1.47 6.92
C TYR A 31 5.77 2.65 7.66
N GLN A 32 4.98 3.69 7.89
CA GLN A 32 5.40 4.82 8.74
C GLN A 32 5.18 4.51 10.22
N LEU A 33 4.17 3.69 10.55
CA LEU A 33 3.92 3.19 11.90
C LEU A 33 4.30 1.72 11.98
N ILE A 34 5.11 1.35 12.96
CA ILE A 34 5.49 -0.04 13.24
C ILE A 34 5.29 -0.37 14.72
N LEU A 35 5.19 -1.65 15.04
CA LEU A 35 5.24 -2.13 16.43
C LEU A 35 6.65 -2.61 16.76
N CYS A 36 7.17 -2.14 17.90
CA CYS A 36 8.44 -2.60 18.43
C CYS A 36 8.41 -4.13 18.64
N PRO A 37 9.37 -4.90 18.10
CA PRO A 37 9.38 -6.34 18.25
C PRO A 37 9.67 -6.82 19.68
N HIS A 38 10.10 -5.93 20.58
CA HIS A 38 10.42 -6.23 21.98
C HIS A 38 9.27 -5.93 22.94
N CYS A 39 8.60 -4.78 22.80
CA CYS A 39 7.57 -4.32 23.73
C CYS A 39 6.20 -4.03 23.10
N SER A 40 6.08 -4.16 21.77
CA SER A 40 4.87 -3.84 21.01
C SER A 40 4.41 -2.37 21.10
N ASN A 41 5.28 -1.44 21.54
CA ASN A 41 4.98 -0.02 21.42
C ASN A 41 4.86 0.38 19.95
N ARG A 42 3.88 1.24 19.66
CA ARG A 42 3.72 1.90 18.37
C ARG A 42 4.81 2.95 18.21
N LEU A 43 5.52 2.90 17.09
CA LEU A 43 6.65 3.78 16.79
C LEU A 43 6.46 4.35 15.39
N TRP A 44 6.56 5.68 15.27
CA TRP A 44 6.65 6.35 13.99
C TRP A 44 8.10 6.29 13.49
N MET A 45 8.31 5.71 12.32
CA MET A 45 9.64 5.57 11.71
C MET A 45 10.36 6.92 11.56
N SER A 46 9.62 8.00 11.32
CA SER A 46 10.16 9.37 11.23
C SER A 46 10.61 9.97 12.55
N GLU A 47 10.24 9.35 13.69
CA GLU A 47 10.60 9.77 15.04
C GLU A 47 11.74 8.91 15.63
N LEU A 48 12.21 7.90 14.89
CA LEU A 48 13.31 7.04 15.31
C LEU A 48 14.64 7.60 14.81
N ASP A 49 15.62 7.62 15.71
CA ASP A 49 17.00 7.91 15.33
C ASP A 49 17.62 6.70 14.61
N GLU A 50 18.22 6.93 13.44
CA GLU A 50 19.07 5.94 12.79
C GLU A 50 20.34 5.77 13.62
N VAL A 51 20.48 4.61 14.26
CA VAL A 51 21.66 4.28 15.07
C VAL A 51 22.79 3.68 14.23
N ASP A 52 22.44 3.00 13.13
CA ASP A 52 23.37 2.32 12.24
C ASP A 52 22.67 1.88 10.95
N SER A 53 23.42 1.68 9.88
CA SER A 53 22.92 1.14 8.61
C SER A 53 23.92 0.23 7.91
N TRP A 54 23.38 -0.74 7.16
CA TRP A 54 24.19 -1.71 6.42
C TRP A 54 23.71 -1.83 4.97
N ASP A 55 24.60 -1.50 4.03
CA ASP A 55 24.34 -1.68 2.60
C ASP A 55 24.52 -3.13 2.17
N LYS A 56 23.42 -3.77 1.75
CA LYS A 56 23.43 -5.16 1.25
C LYS A 56 24.05 -5.33 -0.15
N TYR A 57 24.31 -4.23 -0.88
CA TYR A 57 24.55 -4.28 -2.33
C TYR A 57 25.97 -3.95 -2.79
N TYR A 58 26.85 -3.46 -1.92
CA TYR A 58 28.22 -3.11 -2.32
C TYR A 58 29.24 -4.09 -1.74
N GLY A 59 29.32 -5.27 -2.34
CA GLY A 59 30.60 -5.99 -2.36
C GLY A 59 31.50 -5.28 -3.36
N GLU A 60 32.69 -4.84 -2.95
CA GLU A 60 33.67 -4.38 -3.94
C GLU A 60 33.92 -5.51 -4.95
N PRO A 61 33.91 -5.24 -6.27
CA PRO A 61 34.27 -6.24 -7.26
C PRO A 61 35.69 -6.73 -7.01
N SER A 62 35.83 -7.95 -6.48
CA SER A 62 37.13 -8.59 -6.35
C SER A 62 37.42 -9.31 -7.66
N PHE A 63 38.25 -8.71 -8.50
CA PHE A 63 38.79 -9.39 -9.68
C PHE A 63 39.95 -10.28 -9.22
N GLY A 64 39.78 -11.60 -9.35
CA GLY A 64 40.88 -12.53 -9.21
C GLY A 64 41.98 -12.24 -10.25
N PRO A 65 43.24 -12.69 -10.01
CA PRO A 65 44.34 -12.52 -10.95
C PRO A 65 44.12 -13.22 -12.31
N ASP A 66 43.11 -14.09 -12.40
CA ASP A 66 42.63 -14.81 -13.58
C ASP A 66 41.47 -14.10 -14.31
N GLY A 67 40.97 -12.98 -13.79
CA GLY A 67 39.85 -12.23 -14.40
C GLY A 67 38.47 -12.84 -14.16
N GLU A 68 38.36 -13.89 -13.34
CA GLU A 68 37.07 -14.40 -12.89
C GLU A 68 36.56 -13.50 -11.75
N GLY A 69 35.62 -12.61 -12.09
CA GLY A 69 34.96 -11.76 -11.12
C GLY A 69 34.05 -12.59 -10.22
N GLY A 70 34.45 -12.78 -8.96
CA GLY A 70 33.57 -13.32 -7.92
C GLY A 70 32.98 -12.17 -7.11
N LEU A 71 31.67 -12.25 -6.82
CA LEU A 71 31.10 -11.42 -5.74
C LEU A 71 31.82 -11.81 -4.46
N MET A 72 32.53 -10.86 -3.84
CA MET A 72 33.09 -11.08 -2.52
C MET A 72 31.92 -11.40 -1.59
N HIS A 73 31.92 -12.59 -1.01
CA HIS A 73 30.96 -12.96 0.03
C HIS A 73 31.29 -12.09 1.25
N ILE A 74 30.69 -10.89 1.32
CA ILE A 74 30.82 -10.06 2.52
C ILE A 74 30.22 -10.89 3.66
N PRO A 75 30.98 -11.18 4.73
CA PRO A 75 30.44 -11.95 5.83
C PRO A 75 29.21 -11.23 6.36
N HIS A 76 28.09 -11.96 6.41
CA HIS A 76 26.85 -11.57 7.05
C HIS A 76 27.07 -10.63 8.25
N SER A 77 26.43 -9.46 8.24
CA SER A 77 25.76 -8.83 9.39
C SER A 77 26.41 -8.93 10.78
N LYS A 78 27.75 -8.94 10.91
CA LYS A 78 28.41 -9.05 12.22
C LYS A 78 27.99 -7.87 13.10
N GLY A 79 27.08 -8.12 14.04
CA GLY A 79 26.51 -7.11 14.95
C GLY A 79 24.99 -6.99 14.91
N TYR A 80 24.32 -7.46 13.86
CA TYR A 80 22.87 -7.30 13.68
C TYR A 80 22.08 -8.61 13.77
N ASP A 81 22.70 -9.71 14.18
CA ASP A 81 22.04 -11.02 14.27
C ASP A 81 20.87 -11.02 15.27
N GLN A 82 20.86 -10.07 16.20
CA GLN A 82 19.77 -9.85 17.15
C GLN A 82 18.79 -8.75 16.72
N ALA A 83 19.08 -8.01 15.64
CA ALA A 83 18.20 -6.97 15.14
C ALA A 83 16.92 -7.63 14.62
N ARG A 84 15.78 -7.17 15.12
CA ARG A 84 14.46 -7.66 14.75
C ARG A 84 13.76 -6.61 13.92
N GLN A 85 13.06 -7.06 12.87
CA GLN A 85 12.22 -6.17 12.10
C GLN A 85 11.03 -5.69 12.93
N GLY A 86 10.63 -4.44 12.71
CA GLY A 86 9.37 -3.92 13.22
C GLY A 86 8.22 -4.80 12.76
N LYS A 87 7.25 -5.04 13.64
CA LYS A 87 6.04 -5.80 13.28
C LYS A 87 5.04 -4.85 12.64
N GLU A 88 4.30 -5.35 11.67
CA GLU A 88 3.20 -4.60 11.06
C GLU A 88 2.05 -4.41 12.06
N PRO A 89 1.50 -3.19 12.22
CA PRO A 89 0.34 -2.95 13.07
C PRO A 89 -0.93 -3.62 12.51
N SER A 90 -1.79 -4.09 13.42
CA SER A 90 -3.13 -4.58 13.11
C SER A 90 -4.13 -3.44 12.89
N PHE A 91 -5.36 -3.76 12.47
CA PHE A 91 -6.47 -2.80 12.43
C PHE A 91 -6.64 -2.08 13.78
N ASP A 92 -6.69 -2.84 14.88
CA ASP A 92 -6.90 -2.30 16.22
C ASP A 92 -5.77 -1.37 16.66
N ASP A 93 -4.52 -1.67 16.29
CA ASP A 93 -3.38 -0.81 16.61
C ASP A 93 -3.50 0.58 15.96
N TYR A 94 -3.97 0.64 14.70
CA TYR A 94 -4.25 1.90 14.02
C TYR A 94 -5.42 2.64 14.67
N MET A 95 -6.46 1.92 15.10
CA MET A 95 -7.60 2.53 15.76
C MET A 95 -7.26 3.13 17.13
N VAL A 96 -6.40 2.46 17.90
CA VAL A 96 -5.88 2.99 19.17
C VAL A 96 -5.09 4.27 18.93
N GLU A 97 -4.18 4.28 17.95
CA GLU A 97 -3.39 5.48 17.61
C GLU A 97 -4.30 6.67 17.21
N LEU A 98 -5.35 6.42 16.42
CA LEU A 98 -6.34 7.44 16.05
C LEU A 98 -7.11 7.98 17.26
N GLN A 99 -7.38 7.16 18.28
CA GLN A 99 -8.10 7.56 19.50
C GLN A 99 -7.23 8.35 20.48
N GLU A 100 -5.93 8.03 20.55
CA GLU A 100 -4.96 8.73 21.40
C GLU A 100 -4.70 10.18 20.94
N GLY A 101 -5.17 10.53 19.74
CA GLY A 101 -5.23 11.90 19.24
C GLY A 101 -4.07 12.21 18.32
N VAL A 102 -4.29 12.07 17.02
CA VAL A 102 -3.32 12.45 15.99
C VAL A 102 -3.59 13.90 15.62
N HIS A 103 -2.59 14.76 15.79
CA HIS A 103 -2.75 16.21 15.57
C HIS A 103 -2.44 16.66 14.14
N ASP A 104 -1.91 15.76 13.33
CA ASP A 104 -1.45 16.03 11.98
C ASP A 104 -2.34 15.33 10.94
N GLU A 105 -2.82 16.11 9.97
CA GLU A 105 -3.78 15.64 8.97
C GLU A 105 -3.18 14.56 8.05
N GLU A 106 -1.89 14.66 7.73
CA GLU A 106 -1.19 13.67 6.91
C GLU A 106 -1.07 12.33 7.66
N ARG A 107 -0.61 12.36 8.93
CA ARG A 107 -0.56 11.16 9.78
C ARG A 107 -1.94 10.54 9.98
N GLU A 108 -2.97 11.35 10.22
CA GLU A 108 -4.34 10.85 10.37
C GLU A 108 -4.79 10.15 9.07
N GLY A 109 -4.56 10.78 7.91
CA GLY A 109 -4.87 10.20 6.60
C GLY A 109 -4.16 8.86 6.37
N TYR A 110 -2.87 8.79 6.71
CA TYR A 110 -2.08 7.55 6.66
C TYR A 110 -2.70 6.45 7.54
N LEU A 111 -3.00 6.75 8.81
CA LEU A 111 -3.55 5.76 9.75
C LEU A 111 -4.91 5.24 9.28
N ARG A 112 -5.79 6.14 8.80
CA ARG A 112 -7.12 5.77 8.31
C ARG A 112 -7.06 4.88 7.07
N GLN A 113 -6.18 5.19 6.13
CA GLN A 113 -5.94 4.36 4.94
C GLN A 113 -5.38 3.00 5.34
N ARG A 114 -4.38 2.96 6.23
CA ARG A 114 -3.79 1.68 6.68
C ARG A 114 -4.78 0.84 7.48
N ALA A 115 -5.59 1.45 8.34
CA ALA A 115 -6.69 0.76 9.03
C ALA A 115 -7.68 0.18 8.02
N TRP A 116 -8.11 0.95 7.03
CA TRP A 116 -8.99 0.46 5.97
C TRP A 116 -8.40 -0.76 5.25
N TRP A 117 -7.14 -0.70 4.83
CA TRP A 117 -6.47 -1.85 4.25
C TRP A 117 -6.46 -3.03 5.21
N ARG A 118 -6.03 -2.87 6.47
CA ARG A 118 -6.01 -3.99 7.44
C ARG A 118 -7.40 -4.61 7.66
N GLY A 119 -8.47 -3.81 7.71
CA GLY A 119 -9.84 -4.31 7.82
C GLY A 119 -10.26 -5.17 6.62
N ASN A 120 -9.76 -4.83 5.42
CA ASN A 120 -10.03 -5.53 4.17
C ASN A 120 -9.20 -6.79 3.93
N ASP A 121 -8.19 -7.10 4.75
CA ASP A 121 -7.35 -8.30 4.55
C ASP A 121 -8.19 -9.58 4.47
N GLN A 122 -9.15 -9.77 5.38
CA GLN A 122 -10.07 -10.92 5.36
C GLN A 122 -10.87 -11.01 4.05
N ARG A 123 -11.30 -9.85 3.51
CA ARG A 123 -12.08 -9.77 2.26
C ARG A 123 -11.21 -10.08 1.05
N ARG A 124 -9.94 -9.69 1.08
CA ARG A 124 -8.93 -10.08 0.08
C ARG A 124 -8.61 -11.57 0.10
N GLU A 125 -8.72 -12.20 1.26
CA GLU A 125 -8.56 -13.65 1.42
C GLU A 125 -9.81 -14.45 0.99
N GLY A 126 -10.88 -13.75 0.60
CA GLY A 126 -12.11 -14.34 0.03
C GLY A 126 -13.30 -14.34 0.98
N GLU A 127 -13.17 -13.80 2.20
CA GLU A 127 -14.28 -13.73 3.14
C GLU A 127 -15.28 -12.62 2.75
N GLN A 128 -16.56 -12.98 2.63
CA GLN A 128 -17.64 -12.03 2.33
C GLN A 128 -18.30 -11.50 3.60
N VAL A 129 -17.47 -10.94 4.50
CA VAL A 129 -17.91 -10.38 5.78
C VAL A 129 -18.20 -8.89 5.62
N PRO A 130 -19.39 -8.38 5.96
CA PRO A 130 -19.70 -6.95 5.90
C PRO A 130 -18.74 -6.11 6.77
N LEU A 131 -18.62 -4.81 6.46
CA LEU A 131 -17.88 -3.89 7.32
C LEU A 131 -18.53 -3.80 8.71
N SER A 132 -17.71 -3.91 9.74
CA SER A 132 -18.07 -3.59 11.12
C SER A 132 -18.38 -2.10 11.29
N ASP A 133 -19.04 -1.74 12.38
CA ASP A 133 -19.35 -0.33 12.69
C ASP A 133 -18.07 0.53 12.79
N GLN A 134 -16.99 -0.03 13.36
CA GLN A 134 -15.71 0.66 13.51
C GLN A 134 -15.02 0.89 12.15
N GLU A 135 -15.03 -0.10 11.26
CA GLU A 135 -14.51 0.05 9.89
C GLU A 135 -15.32 1.08 9.10
N ARG A 136 -16.66 1.04 9.22
CA ARG A 136 -17.55 2.01 8.56
C ARG A 136 -17.32 3.43 9.07
N ASP A 137 -17.11 3.61 10.36
CA ASP A 137 -16.81 4.92 10.93
C ASP A 137 -15.45 5.44 10.45
N ASN A 138 -14.42 4.59 10.46
CA ASN A 138 -13.10 4.92 9.91
C ASN A 138 -13.20 5.40 8.45
N LEU A 139 -13.93 4.66 7.61
CA LEU A 139 -14.12 5.03 6.20
C LEU A 139 -14.86 6.35 6.01
N LYS A 140 -15.90 6.63 6.81
CA LYS A 140 -16.61 7.92 6.76
C LYS A 140 -15.71 9.08 7.15
N GLN A 141 -14.85 8.90 8.14
CA GLN A 141 -13.90 9.91 8.57
C GLN A 141 -12.80 10.10 7.52
N PHE A 142 -12.28 9.00 6.96
CA PHE A 142 -11.31 9.05 5.88
C PHE A 142 -11.86 9.79 4.66
N LEU A 143 -13.10 9.51 4.25
CA LEU A 143 -13.73 10.14 3.10
C LEU A 143 -13.81 11.67 3.23
N LYS A 144 -13.94 12.22 4.44
CA LYS A 144 -13.96 13.67 4.68
C LYS A 144 -12.61 14.35 4.43
N MET A 145 -11.52 13.58 4.47
CA MET A 145 -10.15 14.06 4.29
C MET A 145 -9.69 13.95 2.83
N ILE A 146 -10.41 13.19 2.01
CA ILE A 146 -10.03 12.99 0.62
C ILE A 146 -10.45 14.21 -0.21
N ASP A 147 -9.48 14.83 -0.90
CA ASP A 147 -9.75 15.85 -1.91
C ASP A 147 -10.02 15.20 -3.28
N PRO A 148 -11.26 15.22 -3.80
CA PRO A 148 -11.59 14.62 -5.08
C PRO A 148 -11.13 15.47 -6.28
N SER A 149 -10.39 16.58 -6.08
CA SER A 149 -9.78 17.35 -7.17
C SER A 149 -8.66 16.57 -7.88
N ASP A 150 -7.95 15.72 -7.13
CA ASP A 150 -6.94 14.80 -7.64
C ASP A 150 -7.58 13.51 -8.16
N ASP A 151 -7.15 13.03 -9.33
CA ASP A 151 -7.75 11.87 -10.00
C ASP A 151 -7.54 10.56 -9.21
N TYR A 152 -6.39 10.38 -8.57
CA TYR A 152 -6.13 9.20 -7.73
C TYR A 152 -7.04 9.22 -6.51
N TRP A 153 -7.09 10.35 -5.81
CA TRP A 153 -7.93 10.52 -4.62
C TRP A 153 -9.42 10.44 -4.95
N ARG A 154 -9.86 10.89 -6.12
CA ARG A 154 -11.25 10.72 -6.59
C ARG A 154 -11.62 9.24 -6.76
N VAL A 155 -10.72 8.42 -7.32
CA VAL A 155 -10.95 6.97 -7.46
C VAL A 155 -11.01 6.30 -6.09
N ILE A 156 -10.12 6.68 -5.16
CA ILE A 156 -10.17 6.18 -3.78
C ILE A 156 -11.48 6.59 -3.09
N ALA A 157 -11.92 7.84 -3.23
CA ALA A 157 -13.21 8.30 -2.70
C ALA A 157 -14.38 7.49 -3.27
N ALA A 158 -14.35 7.17 -4.56
CA ALA A 158 -15.37 6.33 -5.19
C ALA A 158 -15.39 4.91 -4.60
N GLU A 159 -14.21 4.32 -4.40
CA GLU A 159 -14.11 3.00 -3.79
C GLU A 159 -14.62 2.99 -2.33
N VAL A 160 -14.25 4.00 -1.54
CA VAL A 160 -14.76 4.16 -0.17
C VAL A 160 -16.28 4.28 -0.15
N ASN A 161 -16.86 5.06 -1.06
CA ASN A 161 -18.32 5.14 -1.22
C ASN A 161 -18.92 3.77 -1.58
N ARG A 162 -18.29 3.01 -2.48
CA ARG A 162 -18.75 1.67 -2.87
C ARG A 162 -18.79 0.71 -1.68
N GLU A 163 -17.71 0.60 -0.90
CA GLU A 163 -17.67 -0.28 0.27
C GLU A 163 -18.67 0.14 1.36
N LEU A 164 -18.94 1.45 1.48
CA LEU A 164 -19.99 1.99 2.35
C LEU A 164 -21.42 1.71 1.84
N GLY A 165 -21.58 1.14 0.64
CA GLY A 165 -22.86 0.85 -0.02
C GLY A 165 -23.47 2.05 -0.75
N GLN A 166 -22.72 3.12 -0.93
CA GLN A 166 -23.13 4.37 -1.60
C GLN A 166 -22.81 4.30 -3.10
N PHE A 167 -23.29 3.26 -3.78
CA PHE A 167 -22.93 2.92 -5.16
C PHE A 167 -23.19 4.05 -6.18
N GLN A 168 -24.29 4.79 -6.02
CA GLN A 168 -24.62 5.91 -6.91
C GLN A 168 -23.62 7.07 -6.80
N GLU A 169 -23.15 7.35 -5.59
CA GLU A 169 -22.14 8.39 -5.36
C GLU A 169 -20.77 7.96 -5.89
N ALA A 170 -20.41 6.69 -5.70
CA ALA A 170 -19.23 6.10 -6.30
C ALA A 170 -19.25 6.22 -7.83
N LEU A 171 -20.37 5.88 -8.47
CA LEU A 171 -20.55 6.03 -9.91
C LEU A 171 -20.46 7.49 -10.37
N ARG A 172 -21.00 8.44 -9.60
CA ARG A 172 -20.91 9.88 -9.90
C ARG A 172 -19.46 10.37 -9.90
N LEU A 173 -18.68 9.99 -8.89
CA LEU A 173 -17.25 10.32 -8.80
C LEU A 173 -16.45 9.75 -9.98
N LEU A 174 -16.79 8.53 -10.41
CA LEU A 174 -16.16 7.88 -11.57
C LEU A 174 -16.72 8.35 -12.92
N PHE A 175 -17.89 8.99 -12.92
CA PHE A 175 -18.49 9.59 -14.10
C PHE A 175 -17.79 10.90 -14.44
N ASP A 176 -17.47 11.74 -13.43
CA ASP A 176 -16.74 13.00 -13.61
C ASP A 176 -15.23 12.78 -13.88
N SER A 177 -14.69 11.59 -13.57
CA SER A 177 -13.36 11.17 -14.04
C SER A 177 -13.40 10.81 -15.54
N VAL A 178 -13.71 11.80 -16.39
CA VAL A 178 -13.60 11.69 -17.84
C VAL A 178 -12.28 12.32 -18.27
N ALA A 179 -11.37 11.54 -18.89
CA ALA A 179 -10.78 11.90 -20.20
C ALA A 179 -9.51 11.14 -20.61
N ARG A 180 -8.70 10.53 -19.71
CA ARG A 180 -7.38 10.01 -20.14
C ARG A 180 -7.02 8.70 -19.44
N ARG A 181 -7.20 7.58 -20.16
CA ARG A 181 -6.85 6.19 -19.77
C ARG A 181 -7.78 5.62 -18.69
N HIS A 182 -8.76 4.81 -19.08
CA HIS A 182 -9.47 3.95 -18.13
C HIS A 182 -8.47 2.89 -17.63
N GLY A 183 -7.81 3.15 -16.50
CA GLY A 183 -7.02 2.13 -15.82
C GLY A 183 -7.93 1.00 -15.34
N SER A 184 -7.41 -0.23 -15.32
CA SER A 184 -8.16 -1.44 -14.96
C SER A 184 -8.95 -1.31 -13.65
N SER A 185 -8.45 -0.53 -12.68
CA SER A 185 -9.13 -0.26 -11.41
C SER A 185 -10.45 0.51 -11.59
N VAL A 186 -10.50 1.55 -12.42
CA VAL A 186 -11.73 2.35 -12.63
C VAL A 186 -12.80 1.51 -13.30
N ALA A 187 -12.42 0.70 -14.28
CA ALA A 187 -13.34 -0.22 -14.95
C ALA A 187 -13.94 -1.23 -13.95
N LEU A 188 -13.08 -1.85 -13.14
CA LEU A 188 -13.51 -2.80 -12.10
C LEU A 188 -14.45 -2.15 -11.09
N ILE A 189 -14.09 -0.99 -10.51
CA ILE A 189 -14.92 -0.34 -9.49
C ILE A 189 -16.30 0.01 -10.06
N ARG A 190 -16.37 0.48 -11.31
CA ARG A 190 -17.66 0.74 -11.99
C ARG A 190 -18.49 -0.52 -12.14
N GLU A 191 -17.88 -1.63 -12.55
CA GLU A 191 -18.57 -2.92 -12.67
C GLU A 191 -19.12 -3.39 -11.31
N LEU A 192 -18.30 -3.33 -10.26
CA LEU A 192 -18.71 -3.70 -8.91
C LEU A 192 -19.86 -2.83 -8.39
N CYS A 193 -19.82 -1.53 -8.67
CA CYS A 193 -20.94 -0.62 -8.34
C CYS A 193 -22.23 -1.00 -9.07
N LEU A 194 -22.16 -1.41 -10.34
CA LEU A 194 -23.35 -1.84 -11.10
C LEU A 194 -23.93 -3.17 -10.61
N MET A 195 -23.12 -3.97 -9.91
CA MET A 195 -23.52 -5.23 -9.28
C MET A 195 -23.92 -5.05 -7.80
N ASP A 196 -23.94 -3.82 -7.27
CA ASP A 196 -24.12 -3.52 -5.84
C ASP A 196 -23.17 -4.34 -4.94
N ASN A 197 -21.96 -4.66 -5.42
CA ASN A 197 -20.98 -5.43 -4.68
C ASN A 197 -20.17 -4.47 -3.78
N PRO A 198 -20.16 -4.64 -2.44
CA PRO A 198 -19.41 -3.78 -1.53
C PRO A 198 -18.01 -4.35 -1.17
N PHE A 199 -17.65 -5.54 -1.64
CA PHE A 199 -16.40 -6.20 -1.22
C PHE A 199 -15.23 -5.76 -2.12
N VAL A 200 -14.04 -5.59 -1.52
CA VAL A 200 -12.80 -5.34 -2.25
C VAL A 200 -12.53 -6.47 -3.26
N ALA A 201 -11.97 -6.14 -4.42
CA ALA A 201 -11.65 -7.12 -5.46
C ALA A 201 -10.27 -6.86 -6.07
N GLU A 202 -9.65 -7.94 -6.56
CA GLU A 202 -8.37 -7.87 -7.24
C GLU A 202 -8.56 -7.25 -8.63
N VAL A 203 -7.73 -6.27 -8.95
CA VAL A 203 -7.73 -5.56 -10.23
C VAL A 203 -7.12 -6.48 -11.30
N PRO A 204 -7.86 -6.79 -12.38
CA PRO A 204 -7.34 -7.59 -13.48
C PRO A 204 -6.11 -6.92 -14.09
N THR A 205 -5.03 -7.67 -14.22
CA THR A 205 -3.77 -7.19 -14.81
C THR A 205 -3.79 -7.23 -16.34
N GLU A 206 -4.96 -7.11 -16.99
CA GLU A 206 -5.09 -7.40 -18.43
C GLU A 206 -4.11 -6.57 -19.30
N ASP A 207 -3.36 -7.34 -20.11
CA ASP A 207 -2.43 -6.99 -21.18
C ASP A 207 -1.13 -6.23 -20.85
N ARG A 208 -0.10 -6.98 -20.40
CA ARG A 208 1.33 -6.64 -20.64
C ARG A 208 1.70 -6.78 -22.13
N GLY A 209 0.85 -6.26 -23.01
CA GLY A 209 0.88 -6.45 -24.46
C GLY A 209 0.48 -5.21 -25.27
N GLY A 210 0.42 -4.02 -24.66
CA GLY A 210 -0.01 -2.81 -25.35
C GLY A 210 0.61 -1.52 -24.78
N ILE A 211 1.67 -1.06 -25.45
CA ILE A 211 2.09 0.35 -25.60
C ILE A 211 2.30 1.16 -24.30
N VAL A 212 3.57 1.30 -23.93
CA VAL A 212 4.07 2.36 -23.04
C VAL A 212 3.75 3.72 -23.69
N LEU A 213 2.79 4.44 -23.12
CA LEU A 213 2.53 5.84 -23.46
C LEU A 213 3.56 6.70 -22.72
N GLY A 214 4.52 7.23 -23.49
CA GLY A 214 5.61 8.09 -23.01
C GLY A 214 5.23 9.55 -22.79
#